data_AF-A0A3M6UP62-F1
#
_entry.id   AF-A0A3M6UP62-F1
#
_cell.length_a   1.000
_cell.length_b   1.000
_cell.length_c   1.000
_cell.angle_alpha   90.00
_cell.angle_beta   90.00
_cell.angle_gamma   90.00
#
_symmetry.space_group_name_H-M   'P 1'
#
loop_
_entity.id
_entity.type
_entity.pdbx_description
1 polymer ?
#
loop_
_entity_poly.entity_id
_entity_poly.type
_entity_poly.pdbx_seq_one_letter_code
_entity_poly.pdbx_strand_id
1 'polypeptide(L)'
;MPSVFGWLFGQGNVATHEMVRTFNCGIGAALIVGQDIATSVMEHLSALNEKAWIIGKVTENRENVDRVIVNNLESVLCESAKSADIKHQDDNETVKRPKLSSVEMERGKKMKVGVLISGSGTNLQALIDHSLREGSSAEIAVVISNVPGVQGLTRAQTAGIPTKVIKHKDFKSRLDFDMAVHAALEEAGVELVCLAGFMRIVTGEFVRKWRGRLLNIHPSLLPSFKGMHAHKLVLEAGVRISGCTVHFVEVSAVRTTLNFITFPTVPKKLQM
;
A
#
# COMPACT_ATOMS: atom_id res chain seq x y z
N MET A 1 -20.38 -0.14 -0.91
CA MET A 1 -18.94 -0.21 -0.58
C MET A 1 -18.66 -1.58 0.06
N PRO A 2 -17.62 -2.33 -0.36
CA PRO A 2 -17.24 -3.57 0.32
C PRO A 2 -17.01 -3.39 1.83
N SER A 3 -17.47 -4.34 2.64
CA SER A 3 -17.46 -4.27 4.11
C SER A 3 -16.07 -4.10 4.72
N VAL A 4 -15.02 -4.59 4.05
CA VAL A 4 -13.63 -4.41 4.46
C VAL A 4 -13.24 -2.92 4.59
N PHE A 5 -13.83 -2.04 3.77
CA PHE A 5 -13.54 -0.60 3.85
C PHE A 5 -14.24 0.05 5.04
N GLY A 6 -15.46 -0.39 5.38
CA GLY A 6 -16.14 0.02 6.62
C GLY A 6 -15.38 -0.43 7.87
N TRP A 7 -14.83 -1.65 7.87
CA TRP A 7 -13.98 -2.15 8.96
C TRP A 7 -12.69 -1.33 9.10
N LEU A 8 -11.97 -1.09 8.00
CA LEU A 8 -10.74 -0.29 8.00
C LEU A 8 -10.98 1.15 8.48
N PHE A 9 -12.10 1.74 8.09
CA PHE A 9 -12.49 3.07 8.56
C PHE A 9 -12.80 3.07 10.07
N GLY A 10 -13.62 2.12 10.54
CA GLY A 10 -14.05 2.08 11.94
C GLY A 10 -12.98 1.61 12.94
N GLN A 11 -12.06 0.73 12.53
CA GLN A 11 -11.07 0.11 13.42
C GLN A 11 -9.62 0.46 13.07
N GLY A 12 -9.34 0.82 11.82
CA GLY A 12 -7.98 0.97 11.30
C GLY A 12 -7.33 2.34 11.53
N ASN A 13 -8.05 3.30 12.12
CA ASN A 13 -7.56 4.67 12.35
C ASN A 13 -7.00 5.33 11.08
N VAL A 14 -7.56 5.00 9.91
CA VAL A 14 -7.18 5.57 8.61
C VAL A 14 -8.07 6.78 8.34
N ALA A 15 -7.47 7.96 8.16
CA ALA A 15 -8.23 9.16 7.86
C ALA A 15 -8.96 9.05 6.51
N THR A 16 -10.14 9.65 6.40
CA THR A 16 -10.99 9.61 5.18
C THR A 16 -10.23 10.02 3.92
N HIS A 17 -9.35 11.02 4.00
CA HIS A 17 -8.56 11.47 2.85
C HIS A 17 -7.48 10.46 2.40
N GLU A 18 -6.94 9.65 3.32
CA GLU A 18 -6.04 8.54 3.00
C GLU A 18 -6.80 7.36 2.42
N MET A 19 -8.04 7.14 2.89
CA MET A 19 -8.95 6.15 2.31
C MET A 19 -9.23 6.45 0.83
N VAL A 20 -9.49 7.72 0.47
CA VAL A 20 -9.70 8.16 -0.94
C VAL A 20 -8.53 7.78 -1.84
N ARG A 21 -7.29 7.95 -1.36
CA ARG A 21 -6.08 7.76 -2.16
C ARG A 21 -5.70 6.31 -2.35
N THR A 22 -6.03 5.48 -1.36
CA THR A 22 -5.52 4.12 -1.24
C THR A 22 -6.51 3.09 -1.75
N PHE A 23 -7.80 3.39 -1.65
CA PHE A 23 -8.84 2.44 -2.03
C PHE A 23 -9.48 2.88 -3.32
N ASN A 24 -9.49 1.97 -4.29
CA ASN A 24 -10.21 2.13 -5.54
C ASN A 24 -11.74 2.22 -5.36
N CYS A 25 -12.26 2.27 -4.12
CA CYS A 25 -13.68 2.21 -3.79
C CYS A 25 -14.42 1.00 -4.40
N GLY A 26 -13.69 -0.08 -4.72
CA GLY A 26 -14.24 -1.23 -5.44
C GLY A 26 -14.25 -1.11 -6.97
N ILE A 27 -13.64 -0.06 -7.55
CA ILE A 27 -13.49 0.14 -8.99
C ILE A 27 -12.32 -0.73 -9.49
N GLY A 28 -12.62 -1.84 -10.15
CA GLY A 28 -11.60 -2.74 -10.71
C GLY A 28 -10.84 -2.15 -11.90
N ALA A 29 -11.54 -1.40 -12.76
CA ALA A 29 -10.98 -0.73 -13.93
C ALA A 29 -11.82 0.51 -14.26
N ALA A 30 -11.20 1.51 -14.89
CA ALA A 30 -11.87 2.68 -15.43
C ALA A 30 -11.56 2.82 -16.93
N LEU A 31 -12.60 2.99 -17.74
CA LEU A 31 -12.52 3.24 -19.18
C LEU A 31 -12.87 4.71 -19.43
N ILE A 32 -11.99 5.43 -20.12
CA ILE A 32 -12.27 6.80 -20.56
C ILE A 32 -12.66 6.74 -22.03
N VAL A 33 -13.88 7.17 -22.33
CA VAL A 33 -14.47 7.08 -23.66
C VAL A 33 -15.14 8.40 -24.04
N GLY A 34 -15.34 8.63 -25.34
CA GLY A 34 -16.15 9.76 -25.80
C GLY A 34 -17.57 9.67 -25.24
N GLN A 35 -18.16 10.83 -24.92
CA GLN A 35 -19.52 10.88 -24.35
C GLN A 35 -20.56 10.28 -25.32
N ASP A 36 -20.32 10.42 -26.61
CA ASP A 36 -21.11 9.87 -27.71
C ASP A 36 -21.11 8.34 -27.77
N ILE A 37 -20.04 7.70 -27.29
CA ILE A 37 -19.89 6.23 -27.33
C ILE A 37 -20.09 5.54 -25.97
N ALA A 38 -20.29 6.30 -24.89
CA ALA A 38 -20.39 5.76 -23.53
C ALA A 38 -21.52 4.70 -23.40
N THR A 39 -22.68 4.95 -23.99
CA THR A 39 -23.82 4.03 -23.97
C THR A 39 -23.51 2.72 -24.70
N SER A 40 -22.93 2.81 -25.90
CA SER A 40 -22.54 1.63 -26.69
C SER A 40 -21.49 0.77 -25.98
N VAL A 41 -20.56 1.39 -25.26
CA VAL A 41 -19.55 0.68 -24.46
C VAL A 41 -20.21 -0.05 -23.28
N MET A 42 -21.18 0.57 -22.60
CA MET A 42 -21.92 -0.07 -21.50
C MET A 42 -22.72 -1.29 -21.99
N GLU A 43 -23.35 -1.19 -23.15
CA GLU A 43 -24.07 -2.31 -23.78
C GLU A 43 -23.13 -3.47 -24.11
N HIS A 44 -21.96 -3.19 -24.68
CA HIS A 44 -20.96 -4.22 -24.95
C HIS A 44 -20.44 -4.90 -23.69
N LEU A 45 -20.18 -4.14 -22.61
CA LEU A 45 -19.74 -4.72 -21.34
C LEU A 45 -20.83 -5.61 -20.73
N SER A 46 -22.09 -5.16 -20.78
CA SER A 46 -23.23 -5.96 -20.35
C SER A 46 -23.37 -7.26 -21.15
N ALA A 47 -23.17 -7.21 -22.47
CA ALA A 47 -23.19 -8.39 -23.33
C ALA A 47 -22.07 -9.40 -23.03
N LEU A 48 -20.95 -8.94 -22.47
CA LEU A 48 -19.86 -9.77 -21.96
C LEU A 48 -20.07 -10.25 -20.52
N ASN A 49 -21.25 -9.96 -19.94
CA ASN A 49 -21.62 -10.30 -18.58
C ASN A 49 -20.74 -9.60 -17.51
N GLU A 50 -20.16 -8.45 -17.86
CA GLU A 50 -19.37 -7.60 -16.96
C GLU A 50 -20.24 -6.54 -16.30
N LYS A 51 -20.01 -6.26 -15.01
CA LYS A 51 -20.70 -5.19 -14.29
C LYS A 51 -19.95 -3.88 -14.45
N ALA A 52 -20.61 -2.88 -15.04
CA ALA A 52 -20.03 -1.55 -15.27
C ALA A 52 -21.01 -0.44 -14.86
N TRP A 53 -20.46 0.74 -14.57
CA TRP A 53 -21.21 1.96 -14.24
C TRP A 53 -20.50 3.18 -14.83
N ILE A 54 -21.27 4.18 -15.24
CA ILE A 54 -20.72 5.50 -15.54
C ILE A 54 -20.47 6.21 -14.22
N ILE A 55 -19.20 6.39 -13.87
CA ILE A 55 -18.77 6.94 -12.57
C ILE A 55 -18.41 8.43 -12.62
N GLY A 56 -18.30 9.03 -13.81
CA GLY A 56 -17.97 10.46 -13.94
C GLY A 56 -17.68 10.91 -15.36
N LYS A 57 -17.20 12.15 -15.49
CA LYS A 57 -16.76 12.78 -16.74
C LYS A 57 -15.35 13.38 -16.57
N VAL A 58 -14.57 13.40 -17.64
CA VAL A 58 -13.26 14.07 -17.67
C VAL A 58 -13.47 15.53 -18.07
N THR A 59 -12.95 16.48 -17.30
CA THR A 59 -12.99 17.91 -17.60
C THR A 59 -11.57 18.45 -17.71
N GLU A 60 -11.39 19.45 -18.58
CA GLU A 60 -10.11 20.17 -18.70
C GLU A 60 -9.81 20.90 -17.37
N ASN A 61 -8.63 20.65 -16.81
CA ASN A 61 -8.24 21.24 -15.53
C ASN A 61 -7.69 22.66 -15.76
N ARG A 62 -8.50 23.69 -15.49
CA ARG A 62 -8.13 25.10 -15.72
C ARG A 62 -7.52 25.80 -14.52
N GLU A 63 -7.63 25.21 -13.33
CA GLU A 63 -7.07 25.75 -12.10
C GLU A 63 -6.23 24.65 -11.44
N ASN A 64 -5.07 24.99 -10.89
CA ASN A 64 -4.13 24.03 -10.32
C ASN A 64 -4.60 23.49 -8.94
N VAL A 65 -5.87 23.08 -8.85
CA VAL A 65 -6.57 22.59 -7.66
C VAL A 65 -6.62 21.05 -7.68
N ASP A 66 -6.89 20.44 -6.53
CA ASP A 66 -6.85 18.99 -6.29
C ASP A 66 -7.47 18.14 -7.42
N ARG A 67 -6.73 17.12 -7.85
CA ARG A 67 -7.01 16.36 -9.08
C ARG A 67 -8.14 15.33 -8.97
N VAL A 68 -8.65 15.05 -7.76
CA VAL A 68 -9.74 14.07 -7.52
C VAL A 68 -10.58 14.54 -6.33
N ILE A 69 -11.87 14.79 -6.55
CA ILE A 69 -12.84 15.14 -5.50
C ILE A 69 -13.80 13.95 -5.33
N VAL A 70 -13.85 13.36 -4.13
CA VAL A 70 -14.78 12.26 -3.82
C VAL A 70 -15.86 12.77 -2.87
N ASN A 71 -17.08 12.88 -3.38
CA ASN A 71 -18.22 13.30 -2.60
C ASN A 71 -18.79 12.13 -1.79
N ASN A 72 -19.35 12.43 -0.61
CA ASN A 72 -20.12 11.50 0.23
C ASN A 72 -19.35 10.26 0.75
N LEU A 73 -18.02 10.20 0.61
CA LEU A 73 -17.23 9.03 1.01
C LEU A 73 -17.43 8.67 2.48
N GLU A 74 -17.40 9.67 3.36
CA GLU A 74 -17.52 9.49 4.81
C GLU A 74 -18.87 8.87 5.19
N SER A 75 -19.97 9.36 4.60
CA SER A 75 -21.31 8.79 4.83
C SER A 75 -21.37 7.31 4.45
N VAL A 76 -20.80 6.96 3.29
CA VAL A 76 -20.80 5.58 2.79
C VAL A 76 -19.88 4.67 3.62
N LEU A 77 -18.74 5.18 4.10
CA LEU A 77 -17.86 4.44 5.02
C LEU A 77 -18.56 4.17 6.37
N CYS A 78 -19.25 5.18 6.91
CA CYS A 78 -20.04 5.04 8.13
C CYS A 78 -21.16 4.00 7.98
N GLU A 79 -21.92 4.04 6.89
CA GLU A 79 -22.96 3.04 6.59
C GLU A 79 -22.36 1.64 6.43
N SER A 80 -21.25 1.52 5.69
CA SER A 80 -20.57 0.24 5.48
C SER A 80 -19.99 -0.34 6.77
N ALA A 81 -19.56 0.48 7.72
CA ALA A 81 -19.07 0.04 9.03
C ALA A 81 -20.21 -0.53 9.88
N LYS A 82 -21.39 0.11 9.84
CA LYS A 82 -22.61 -0.36 10.53
C LYS A 82 -23.11 -1.69 9.99
N SER A 83 -23.10 -1.88 8.67
CA SER A 83 -23.57 -3.12 8.02
C SER A 83 -22.66 -4.34 8.20
N ALA A 84 -21.45 -4.16 8.73
CA ALA A 84 -20.48 -5.24 8.90
C ALA A 84 -20.60 -6.00 10.24
N ASP A 85 -21.69 -5.81 11.01
CA ASP A 85 -21.86 -6.33 12.39
C ASP A 85 -20.70 -5.98 13.34
N ILE A 86 -19.97 -4.91 13.00
CA ILE A 86 -19.01 -4.29 13.88
C ILE A 86 -19.83 -3.37 14.77
N LYS A 87 -19.98 -3.75 16.04
CA LYS A 87 -20.65 -2.93 17.06
C LYS A 87 -20.08 -1.52 17.02
N HIS A 88 -20.78 -0.58 16.40
CA HIS A 88 -20.82 0.76 16.93
C HIS A 88 -21.57 0.66 18.25
N GLN A 89 -20.93 1.05 19.34
CA GLN A 89 -21.62 1.30 20.59
C GLN A 89 -22.77 2.27 20.32
N ASP A 90 -23.99 1.80 20.57
CA ASP A 90 -25.23 2.57 20.44
C ASP A 90 -25.17 3.84 21.31
N ASP A 91 -25.59 4.97 20.72
CA ASP A 91 -25.47 6.34 21.24
C ASP A 91 -26.41 6.67 22.43
N ASN A 92 -26.88 5.70 23.24
CA ASN A 92 -27.94 5.98 24.23
C ASN A 92 -27.79 5.43 25.65
N GLU A 93 -26.61 5.00 26.06
CA GLU A 93 -26.27 4.94 27.50
C GLU A 93 -24.96 5.69 27.74
N THR A 94 -24.98 6.53 28.77
CA THR A 94 -23.87 7.34 29.29
C THR A 94 -22.61 6.51 29.57
N VAL A 95 -21.87 6.20 28.52
CA VAL A 95 -20.46 5.84 28.57
C VAL A 95 -19.74 6.85 27.71
N LYS A 96 -18.79 7.54 28.34
CA LYS A 96 -17.97 8.60 27.76
C LYS A 96 -17.52 8.21 26.34
N ARG A 97 -18.08 8.87 25.32
CA ARG A 97 -17.23 9.33 24.19
C ARG A 97 -15.95 9.84 24.88
N PRO A 98 -14.74 9.43 24.50
CA PRO A 98 -13.61 10.26 24.85
C PRO A 98 -13.99 11.62 24.30
N LYS A 99 -14.35 12.54 25.19
CA LYS A 99 -14.35 13.94 24.86
C LYS A 99 -12.90 14.14 24.49
N LEU A 100 -12.60 14.13 23.19
CA LEU A 100 -11.77 15.18 22.67
C LEU A 100 -12.58 16.45 22.95
N SER A 101 -12.52 16.90 24.21
CA SER A 101 -12.42 18.31 24.49
C SER A 101 -11.46 18.87 23.47
N SER A 102 -11.71 20.09 23.03
CA SER A 102 -10.83 20.98 22.27
C SER A 102 -9.43 21.06 22.89
N VAL A 103 -8.72 19.95 22.84
CA VAL A 103 -7.38 19.65 23.26
C VAL A 103 -6.69 19.58 21.93
N GLU A 104 -5.78 20.53 21.74
CA GLU A 104 -4.75 20.50 20.71
C GLU A 104 -4.41 19.07 20.35
N MET A 105 -4.38 18.72 19.06
CA MET A 105 -3.99 17.39 18.60
C MET A 105 -2.68 16.97 19.27
N GLU A 106 -2.78 16.23 20.38
CA GLU A 106 -1.68 15.48 20.95
C GLU A 106 -1.27 14.54 19.82
N ARG A 107 -0.09 14.80 19.24
CA ARG A 107 0.49 14.01 18.17
C ARG A 107 0.54 12.57 18.64
N GLY A 108 -0.47 11.78 18.26
CA GLY A 108 -0.49 10.35 18.52
C GLY A 108 0.86 9.78 18.10
N LYS A 109 1.49 9.00 19.00
CA LYS A 109 2.81 8.43 18.78
C LYS A 109 2.87 7.79 17.39
N LYS A 110 3.71 8.34 16.50
CA LYS A 110 3.91 7.78 15.16
C LYS A 110 4.44 6.36 15.28
N MET A 111 3.91 5.45 14.46
CA MET A 111 4.40 4.08 14.36
C MET A 111 5.80 4.09 13.76
N LYS A 112 6.74 3.44 14.43
CA LYS A 112 8.14 3.33 13.96
C LYS A 112 8.27 2.28 12.87
N VAL A 113 8.67 2.71 11.68
CA VAL A 113 8.81 1.85 10.50
C VAL A 113 10.29 1.64 10.17
N GLY A 114 10.69 0.38 10.00
CA GLY A 114 11.98 0.01 9.43
C GLY A 114 11.83 -0.35 7.95
N VAL A 115 12.65 0.23 7.08
CA VAL A 115 12.58 -0.03 5.64
C VAL A 115 13.81 -0.79 5.16
N LEU A 116 13.61 -1.96 4.56
CA LEU A 116 14.67 -2.78 3.99
C LEU A 116 14.75 -2.57 2.47
N ILE A 117 15.96 -2.30 1.97
CA ILE A 117 16.21 -1.97 0.55
C ILE A 117 17.43 -2.71 -0.03
N SER A 118 17.55 -2.74 -1.36
CA SER A 118 18.73 -3.27 -2.06
C SER A 118 19.19 -2.42 -3.25
N GLY A 119 18.58 -1.26 -3.52
CA GLY A 119 18.80 -0.53 -4.77
C GLY A 119 18.38 0.94 -4.76
N SER A 120 17.79 1.40 -5.87
CA SER A 120 17.50 2.82 -6.13
C SER A 120 16.61 3.50 -5.09
N GLY A 121 15.74 2.73 -4.43
CA GLY A 121 14.90 3.22 -3.35
C GLY A 121 13.75 4.14 -3.80
N THR A 122 13.15 3.90 -4.97
CA THR A 122 11.99 4.69 -5.42
C THR A 122 10.78 4.50 -4.51
N ASN A 123 10.48 3.26 -4.10
CA ASN A 123 9.45 2.99 -3.09
C ASN A 123 9.82 3.61 -1.72
N LEU A 124 11.11 3.58 -1.36
CA LEU A 124 11.57 4.25 -0.14
C LEU A 124 11.32 5.76 -0.21
N GLN A 125 11.58 6.42 -1.34
CA GLN A 125 11.30 7.85 -1.50
C GLN A 125 9.82 8.15 -1.24
N ALA A 126 8.91 7.36 -1.82
CA ALA A 126 7.48 7.55 -1.59
C ALA A 126 7.09 7.39 -0.10
N LEU A 127 7.70 6.45 0.61
CA LEU A 127 7.49 6.28 2.05
C LEU A 127 8.06 7.46 2.85
N ILE A 128 9.24 7.98 2.48
CA ILE A 128 9.84 9.18 3.09
C ILE A 128 8.89 10.36 2.92
N ASP A 129 8.50 10.65 1.68
CA ASP A 129 7.65 11.79 1.34
C ASP A 129 6.31 11.74 2.08
N HIS A 130 5.76 10.54 2.30
CA HIS A 130 4.54 10.35 3.09
C HIS A 130 4.79 10.55 4.59
N SER A 131 5.87 9.98 5.14
CA SER A 131 6.19 10.05 6.58
C SER A 131 6.39 11.50 7.10
N LEU A 132 6.81 12.39 6.21
CA LEU A 132 7.05 13.81 6.48
C LEU A 132 5.78 14.68 6.42
N ARG A 133 4.65 14.15 5.94
CA ARG A 133 3.40 14.92 5.88
C ARG A 133 2.82 15.14 7.27
N GLU A 134 2.14 16.29 7.43
CA GLU A 134 1.28 16.52 8.58
C GLU A 134 0.16 15.46 8.60
N GLY A 135 -0.11 14.90 9.78
CA GLY A 135 -1.08 13.81 9.94
C GLY A 135 -0.57 12.40 9.61
N SER A 136 0.66 12.24 9.11
CA SER A 136 1.24 10.90 8.94
C SER A 136 1.30 10.15 10.28
N SER A 137 0.73 8.95 10.30
CA SER A 137 0.79 8.04 11.46
C SER A 137 2.08 7.22 11.49
N ALA A 138 3.00 7.39 10.53
CA ALA A 138 4.23 6.64 10.41
C ALA A 138 5.48 7.54 10.46
N GLU A 139 6.54 7.03 11.09
CA GLU A 139 7.87 7.61 11.13
C GLU A 139 8.87 6.53 10.68
N ILE A 140 9.76 6.84 9.74
CA ILE A 140 10.81 5.90 9.34
C ILE A 140 11.96 5.98 10.35
N ALA A 141 12.06 4.98 11.21
CA ALA A 141 13.06 4.92 12.28
C ALA A 141 14.45 4.52 11.76
N VAL A 142 14.51 3.64 10.76
CA VAL A 142 15.77 3.20 10.16
C VAL A 142 15.57 2.68 8.73
N VAL A 143 16.55 2.94 7.87
CA VAL A 143 16.67 2.30 6.55
C VAL A 143 17.88 1.37 6.55
N ILE A 144 17.65 0.10 6.25
CA ILE A 144 18.71 -0.91 6.21
C ILE A 144 18.88 -1.42 4.78
N SER A 145 20.11 -1.38 4.27
CA SER A 145 20.46 -1.95 2.97
C SER A 145 21.38 -3.16 3.12
N ASN A 146 21.14 -4.19 2.32
CA ASN A 146 22.06 -5.33 2.18
C ASN A 146 23.17 -5.09 1.14
N VAL A 147 23.14 -3.95 0.46
CA VAL A 147 24.11 -3.53 -0.57
C VAL A 147 24.66 -2.14 -0.20
N PRO A 148 25.99 -1.96 -0.07
CA PRO A 148 26.57 -0.67 0.22
C PRO A 148 26.43 0.29 -0.97
N GLY A 149 26.39 1.60 -0.70
CA GLY A 149 26.48 2.62 -1.75
C GLY A 149 25.27 2.73 -2.69
N VAL A 150 24.13 2.12 -2.34
CA VAL A 150 22.91 2.24 -3.16
C VAL A 150 22.27 3.62 -3.02
N GLN A 151 21.66 4.12 -4.10
CA GLN A 151 20.99 5.42 -4.12
C GLN A 151 19.90 5.55 -3.04
N GLY A 152 19.22 4.45 -2.67
CA GLY A 152 18.24 4.47 -1.59
C GLY A 152 18.81 4.90 -0.23
N LEU A 153 20.08 4.59 0.06
CA LEU A 153 20.74 5.06 1.29
C LEU A 153 20.96 6.57 1.25
N THR A 154 21.38 7.10 0.10
CA THR A 154 21.54 8.55 -0.10
C THR A 154 20.20 9.27 0.13
N ARG A 155 19.09 8.74 -0.40
CA ARG A 155 17.74 9.31 -0.18
C ARG A 155 17.39 9.40 1.31
N ALA A 156 17.63 8.33 2.06
CA ALA A 156 17.36 8.30 3.50
C ALA A 156 18.24 9.29 4.25
N GLN A 157 19.54 9.36 3.93
CA GLN A 157 20.49 10.30 4.54
C GLN A 157 20.09 11.76 4.27
N THR A 158 19.71 12.09 3.03
CA THR A 158 19.22 13.43 2.67
C THR A 158 17.98 13.82 3.46
N ALA A 159 17.11 12.84 3.78
CA ALA A 159 15.94 13.04 4.62
C ALA A 159 16.21 13.03 6.14
N GLY A 160 17.48 12.91 6.56
CA GLY A 160 17.87 12.85 7.97
C GLY A 160 17.52 11.54 8.68
N ILE A 161 17.24 10.48 7.93
CA ILE A 161 16.82 9.18 8.48
C ILE A 161 18.07 8.32 8.76
N PRO A 162 18.17 7.67 9.95
CA PRO A 162 19.25 6.74 10.26
C PRO A 162 19.38 5.63 9.21
N THR A 163 20.61 5.36 8.77
CA THR A 163 20.90 4.30 7.79
C THR A 163 21.87 3.28 8.35
N LYS A 164 21.67 2.01 8.01
CA LYS A 164 22.59 0.91 8.34
C LYS A 164 22.85 0.05 7.10
N VAL A 165 24.10 -0.36 6.91
CA VAL A 165 24.47 -1.32 5.88
C VAL A 165 24.84 -2.62 6.55
N ILE A 166 24.10 -3.68 6.25
CA ILE A 166 24.39 -5.03 6.75
C ILE A 166 24.63 -5.91 5.53
N LYS A 167 25.89 -6.15 5.18
CA LYS A 167 26.20 -6.88 3.96
C LYS A 167 25.93 -8.36 4.20
N HIS A 168 25.02 -8.91 3.42
CA HIS A 168 24.67 -10.32 3.50
C HIS A 168 25.82 -11.29 3.15
N LYS A 169 26.89 -10.79 2.53
CA LYS A 169 28.10 -11.55 2.19
C LYS A 169 29.02 -11.75 3.40
N ASP A 170 28.83 -10.98 4.46
CA ASP A 170 29.66 -11.04 5.67
C ASP A 170 29.18 -12.15 6.63
N PHE A 171 28.12 -12.88 6.27
CA PHE A 171 27.49 -13.90 7.11
C PHE A 171 27.58 -15.28 6.47
N LYS A 172 27.78 -16.30 7.31
CA LYS A 172 27.91 -17.71 6.88
C LYS A 172 26.57 -18.33 6.48
N SER A 173 25.48 -17.87 7.08
CA SER A 173 24.14 -18.35 6.76
C SER A 173 23.15 -17.21 6.52
N ARG A 174 22.03 -17.53 5.84
CA ARG A 174 20.91 -16.59 5.70
C ARG A 174 20.28 -16.25 7.05
N LEU A 175 20.26 -17.21 7.97
CA LEU A 175 19.70 -17.02 9.30
C LEU A 175 20.52 -16.00 10.09
N ASP A 176 21.85 -16.11 10.09
CA ASP A 176 22.73 -15.17 10.81
C ASP A 176 22.56 -13.74 10.29
N PHE A 177 22.50 -13.59 8.96
CA PHE A 177 22.22 -12.30 8.32
C PHE A 177 20.87 -11.73 8.76
N ASP A 178 19.80 -12.53 8.69
CA ASP A 178 18.46 -12.07 9.05
C ASP A 178 18.37 -11.71 10.55
N MET A 179 19.07 -12.44 11.43
CA MET A 179 19.11 -12.13 12.86
C MET A 179 19.89 -10.85 13.14
N ALA A 180 20.95 -10.55 12.38
CA ALA A 180 21.64 -9.26 12.47
C ALA A 180 20.74 -8.09 12.00
N VAL A 181 19.95 -8.30 10.95
CA VAL A 181 18.94 -7.32 10.50
C VAL A 181 17.85 -7.15 11.57
N HIS A 182 17.33 -8.23 12.14
CA HIS A 182 16.36 -8.18 13.24
C HIS A 182 16.89 -7.40 14.44
N ALA A 183 18.11 -7.68 14.89
CA ALA A 183 18.72 -6.96 16.02
C ALA A 183 18.82 -5.46 15.74
N ALA A 184 19.20 -5.06 14.52
CA ALA A 184 19.26 -3.65 14.13
C ALA A 184 17.88 -2.97 14.09
N LEU A 185 16.82 -3.70 13.73
CA LEU A 185 15.45 -3.19 13.74
C LEU A 185 14.93 -3.01 15.17
N GLU A 186 15.20 -3.98 16.06
CA GLU A 186 14.85 -3.90 17.48
C GLU A 186 15.61 -2.75 18.18
N GLU A 187 16.89 -2.59 17.90
CA GLU A 187 17.73 -1.49 18.40
C GLU A 187 17.15 -0.12 18.02
N ALA A 188 16.60 0.01 16.81
CA ALA A 188 15.92 1.21 16.35
C ALA A 188 14.47 1.37 16.87
N GLY A 189 13.96 0.40 17.62
CA GLY A 189 12.60 0.39 18.15
C GLY A 189 11.52 0.26 17.08
N VAL A 190 11.80 -0.49 16.01
CA VAL A 190 10.86 -0.67 14.88
C VAL A 190 9.63 -1.47 15.29
N GLU A 191 8.46 -0.95 14.94
CA GLU A 191 7.15 -1.58 15.18
C GLU A 191 6.63 -2.30 13.92
N LEU A 192 6.94 -1.79 12.72
CA LEU A 192 6.53 -2.32 11.41
C LEU A 192 7.70 -2.35 10.41
N VAL A 193 7.86 -3.43 9.64
CA VAL A 193 8.92 -3.56 8.64
C VAL A 193 8.36 -3.53 7.23
N CYS A 194 8.94 -2.71 6.35
CA CYS A 194 8.60 -2.63 4.94
C CYS A 194 9.74 -3.13 4.06
N LEU A 195 9.49 -4.14 3.24
CA LEU A 195 10.39 -4.61 2.18
C LEU A 195 10.16 -3.76 0.93
N ALA A 196 11.00 -2.74 0.73
CA ALA A 196 10.88 -1.77 -0.36
C ALA A 196 11.94 -2.02 -1.45
N GLY A 197 11.73 -3.08 -2.24
CA GLY A 197 12.71 -3.53 -3.22
C GLY A 197 13.91 -4.25 -2.59
N PHE A 198 13.65 -4.99 -1.51
CA PHE A 198 14.62 -5.85 -0.86
C PHE A 198 14.81 -7.15 -1.66
N MET A 199 15.94 -7.27 -2.36
CA MET A 199 16.23 -8.35 -3.31
C MET A 199 16.83 -9.58 -2.62
N ARG A 200 16.21 -10.02 -1.53
CA ARG A 200 16.62 -11.24 -0.80
C ARG A 200 15.43 -11.89 -0.11
N ILE A 201 15.35 -13.21 -0.23
CA ILE A 201 14.35 -14.00 0.49
C ILE A 201 14.71 -14.03 1.97
N VAL A 202 13.80 -13.55 2.81
CA VAL A 202 13.88 -13.65 4.27
C VAL A 202 13.56 -15.07 4.74
N THR A 203 14.23 -15.53 5.79
CA THR A 203 14.03 -16.83 6.40
C THR A 203 12.69 -16.91 7.14
N GLY A 204 12.18 -18.12 7.32
CA GLY A 204 10.94 -18.34 8.09
C GLY A 204 11.04 -17.87 9.54
N GLU A 205 12.25 -17.87 10.13
CA GLU A 205 12.48 -17.35 11.49
C GLU A 205 12.28 -15.83 11.55
N PHE A 206 12.83 -15.09 10.60
CA PHE A 206 12.61 -13.66 10.48
C PHE A 206 11.12 -13.33 10.30
N VAL A 207 10.44 -14.07 9.41
CA VAL A 207 9.00 -13.88 9.16
C VAL A 207 8.18 -14.16 10.42
N ARG A 208 8.50 -15.20 11.20
CA ARG A 208 7.80 -15.48 12.46
C ARG A 208 7.94 -14.36 13.48
N LYS A 209 9.14 -13.78 13.62
CA LYS A 209 9.40 -12.67 14.56
C LYS A 209 8.63 -11.39 14.19
N TRP A 210 8.47 -11.12 12.90
CA TRP A 210 7.75 -9.96 12.37
C TRP A 210 6.36 -10.30 11.86
N ARG A 211 5.76 -11.42 12.29
CA ARG A 211 4.45 -11.86 11.83
C ARG A 211 3.38 -10.79 12.11
N GLY A 212 2.58 -10.46 11.11
CA GLY A 212 1.60 -9.38 11.17
C GLY A 212 2.19 -7.96 11.18
N ARG A 213 3.53 -7.84 11.08
CA ARG A 213 4.28 -6.57 11.11
C ARG A 213 5.37 -6.51 10.03
N LEU A 214 5.22 -7.30 8.96
CA LEU A 214 6.16 -7.37 7.84
C LEU A 214 5.41 -7.25 6.51
N LEU A 215 5.61 -6.14 5.83
CA LEU A 215 4.96 -5.79 4.56
C LEU A 215 5.92 -5.91 3.39
N ASN A 216 5.39 -6.33 2.24
CA ASN A 216 6.11 -6.30 0.98
C ASN A 216 5.22 -5.75 -0.13
N ILE A 217 5.84 -5.06 -1.09
CA ILE A 217 5.21 -4.67 -2.35
C ILE A 217 5.75 -5.56 -3.48
N HIS A 218 4.83 -6.18 -4.23
CA HIS A 218 5.13 -7.06 -5.36
C HIS A 218 4.63 -6.43 -6.67
N PRO A 219 5.43 -6.38 -7.75
CA PRO A 219 5.05 -5.75 -9.01
C PRO A 219 4.18 -6.65 -9.90
N SER A 220 3.16 -7.27 -9.32
CA SER A 220 2.07 -7.95 -10.02
C SER A 220 0.79 -7.94 -9.18
N LEU A 221 -0.32 -8.34 -9.80
CA LEU A 221 -1.58 -8.66 -9.11
C LEU A 221 -1.50 -10.11 -8.59
N LEU A 222 -1.10 -10.30 -7.32
CA LEU A 222 -1.02 -11.63 -6.74
C LEU A 222 -2.42 -12.29 -6.68
N PRO A 223 -2.54 -13.62 -6.93
CA PRO A 223 -1.46 -14.61 -7.04
C PRO A 223 -0.77 -14.72 -8.41
N SER A 224 -1.11 -13.88 -9.38
CA SER A 224 -0.51 -13.92 -10.73
C SER A 224 0.94 -13.42 -10.74
N PHE A 225 1.76 -14.01 -11.62
CA PHE A 225 3.14 -13.61 -11.90
C PHE A 225 4.04 -13.45 -10.66
N LYS A 226 4.03 -14.46 -9.77
CA LYS A 226 4.90 -14.52 -8.58
C LYS A 226 6.37 -14.59 -8.94
N GLY A 227 7.21 -14.09 -8.03
CA GLY A 227 8.65 -14.30 -8.08
C GLY A 227 9.40 -13.17 -8.77
N MET A 228 10.69 -13.43 -9.04
CA MET A 228 11.54 -12.43 -9.68
C MET A 228 11.10 -12.21 -11.13
N HIS A 229 11.21 -10.98 -11.62
CA HIS A 229 10.87 -10.58 -13.01
C HIS A 229 9.39 -10.60 -13.38
N ALA A 230 8.48 -10.28 -12.45
CA ALA A 230 7.04 -10.20 -12.71
C ALA A 230 6.68 -9.39 -13.97
N HIS A 231 7.34 -8.25 -14.22
CA HIS A 231 7.13 -7.47 -15.45
C HIS A 231 7.47 -8.23 -16.73
N LYS A 232 8.53 -9.03 -16.74
CA LYS A 232 8.89 -9.87 -17.89
C LYS A 232 7.80 -10.90 -18.14
N LEU A 233 7.34 -11.59 -17.09
CA LEU A 233 6.28 -12.60 -17.19
C LEU A 233 4.95 -11.99 -17.67
N VAL A 234 4.60 -10.79 -17.18
CA VAL A 234 3.43 -10.03 -17.61
C VAL A 234 3.49 -9.71 -19.10
N LEU A 235 4.64 -9.23 -19.59
CA LEU A 235 4.84 -8.90 -21.00
C LEU A 235 4.84 -10.16 -21.89
N GLU A 236 5.45 -11.25 -21.43
CA GLU A 236 5.48 -12.54 -22.15
C GLU A 236 4.09 -13.17 -22.23
N ALA A 237 3.29 -13.06 -21.16
CA ALA A 237 1.91 -13.56 -21.15
C ALA A 237 0.96 -12.73 -22.02
N GLY A 238 1.37 -11.52 -22.44
CA GLY A 238 0.55 -10.67 -23.30
C GLY A 238 -0.76 -10.21 -22.64
N VAL A 239 -0.82 -10.20 -21.32
CA VAL A 239 -2.00 -9.72 -20.59
C VAL A 239 -2.20 -8.23 -20.87
N ARG A 240 -3.46 -7.77 -20.76
CA ARG A 240 -3.83 -6.35 -20.95
C ARG A 240 -3.88 -5.55 -19.65
N ILE A 241 -3.85 -6.24 -18.52
CA ILE A 241 -3.90 -5.65 -17.18
C ILE A 241 -2.81 -6.31 -16.34
N SER A 242 -2.04 -5.47 -15.65
CA SER A 242 -1.11 -5.87 -14.59
C SER A 242 -1.26 -4.90 -13.42
N GLY A 243 -0.32 -4.89 -12.49
CA GLY A 243 -0.46 -4.12 -11.26
C GLY A 243 0.67 -4.28 -10.28
N CYS A 244 0.45 -3.78 -9.07
CA CYS A 244 1.26 -4.11 -7.90
C CYS A 244 0.35 -4.51 -6.72
N THR A 245 0.90 -5.32 -5.81
CA THR A 245 0.21 -5.81 -4.62
C THR A 245 1.03 -5.48 -3.38
N VAL A 246 0.42 -4.88 -2.37
CA VAL A 246 0.98 -4.81 -1.01
C VAL A 246 0.38 -5.95 -0.20
N HIS A 247 1.22 -6.71 0.50
CA HIS A 247 0.77 -7.88 1.26
C HIS A 247 1.62 -8.09 2.52
N PHE A 248 1.06 -8.82 3.49
CA PHE A 248 1.85 -9.35 4.58
C PHE A 248 2.75 -10.48 4.08
N VAL A 249 3.98 -10.52 4.59
CA VAL A 249 4.90 -11.61 4.33
C VAL A 249 4.58 -12.75 5.30
N GLU A 250 4.43 -13.96 4.76
CA GLU A 250 4.09 -15.18 5.50
C GLU A 250 5.04 -16.32 5.11
N VAL A 251 5.20 -17.31 6.00
CA VAL A 251 6.09 -18.47 5.77
C VAL A 251 5.54 -19.40 4.68
N SER A 252 4.21 -19.40 4.50
CA SER A 252 3.52 -20.15 3.45
C SER A 252 3.00 -19.20 2.37
N ALA A 253 2.81 -19.71 1.14
CA ALA A 253 2.43 -18.90 -0.01
C ALA A 253 1.22 -17.98 0.30
N VAL A 254 1.44 -16.68 0.06
CA VAL A 254 0.53 -15.52 0.18
C VAL A 254 -0.93 -15.88 0.48
N ARG A 255 -1.37 -15.65 1.72
CA ARG A 255 -2.78 -15.77 2.13
C ARG A 255 -3.46 -14.42 2.40
N THR A 256 -2.71 -13.34 2.62
CA THR A 256 -3.28 -12.04 3.02
C THR A 256 -2.73 -10.90 2.16
N THR A 257 -3.47 -10.58 1.10
CA THR A 257 -3.28 -9.36 0.30
C THR A 257 -3.94 -8.19 1.02
N LEU A 258 -3.22 -7.07 1.17
CA LEU A 258 -3.76 -5.85 1.77
C LEU A 258 -4.38 -4.93 0.73
N ASN A 259 -3.69 -4.74 -0.40
CA ASN A 259 -4.15 -3.85 -1.46
C ASN A 259 -3.55 -4.22 -2.82
N PHE A 260 -4.23 -3.82 -3.90
CA PHE A 260 -3.75 -3.93 -5.27
C PHE A 260 -4.01 -2.63 -6.04
N ILE A 261 -3.09 -2.28 -6.94
CA ILE A 261 -3.26 -1.19 -7.91
C ILE A 261 -3.11 -1.81 -9.30
N THR A 262 -4.04 -1.53 -10.20
CA THR A 262 -4.04 -2.04 -11.58
C THR A 262 -3.46 -1.01 -12.55
N PHE A 263 -2.75 -1.47 -13.57
CA PHE A 263 -2.23 -0.66 -14.68
C PHE A 263 -2.51 -1.38 -16.01
N PRO A 264 -2.93 -0.66 -17.06
CA PRO A 264 -3.03 -1.23 -18.39
C PRO A 264 -1.64 -1.59 -18.93
N THR A 265 -1.55 -2.70 -19.66
CA THR A 265 -0.32 -3.13 -20.34
C THR A 265 -0.51 -3.08 -21.85
N VAL A 266 0.45 -2.48 -22.56
CA VAL A 266 0.45 -2.44 -24.02
C VAL A 266 1.06 -3.74 -24.55
N PRO A 267 0.32 -4.57 -25.30
CA PRO A 267 0.85 -5.82 -25.84
C PRO A 267 2.02 -5.55 -26.80
N LYS A 268 3.07 -6.38 -26.74
CA LYS A 268 4.22 -6.33 -27.67
C LYS A 268 3.83 -6.33 -29.16
N LYS A 269 2.65 -6.88 -29.51
CA LYS A 269 2.15 -6.91 -30.90
C LYS A 269 1.68 -5.55 -31.44
N LEU A 270 1.71 -4.48 -30.65
CA LEU A 270 1.38 -3.10 -31.05
C LEU A 270 2.63 -2.18 -31.13
N GLN A 271 3.84 -2.74 -31.09
CA GLN A 271 5.11 -1.99 -31.26
C GLN A 271 5.77 -2.21 -32.64
N MET A 272 5.00 -2.60 -33.66
CA MET A 272 5.41 -2.54 -35.07
C MET A 272 4.76 -1.35 -35.75
#